data_AF-X6FVH5-F1
#
_entry.id   AF-X6FVH5-F1
#
_cell.length_a   1.000
_cell.length_b   1.000
_cell.length_c   1.000
_cell.angle_alpha   90.00
_cell.angle_beta   90.00
_cell.angle_gamma   90.00
#
_symmetry.space_group_name_H-M   'P 1'
#
loop_
_entity.id
_entity.type
_entity.pdbx_description
1 polymer ?
#
loop_
_entity_poly.entity_id
_entity_poly.type
_entity_poly.pdbx_seq_one_letter_code
_entity_poly.pdbx_strand_id
1 'polypeptide(L)'
;MTATAIAAILLPAYGQQVASSFAVPKNITLQTGDTWESDGQVYRLYGVQSCIRGGIATDAAGNKHDCGSLSLAQLGGLFQTAAVTCQPIGRARDDAIFAVAPPRSRVRRSMLAQP
;
A
#
# COMPACT_ATOMS: atom_id res chain seq x y z
N MET A 1 -18.98 45.15 39.70
CA MET A 1 -18.78 43.69 39.67
C MET A 1 -19.61 43.14 38.53
N THR A 2 -19.00 42.77 37.40
CA THR A 2 -19.69 42.18 36.25
C THR A 2 -19.01 40.86 35.91
N ALA A 3 -19.77 39.77 35.98
CA ALA A 3 -19.29 38.41 35.74
C ALA A 3 -19.42 38.05 34.25
N THR A 4 -18.29 37.76 33.59
CA THR A 4 -18.24 37.25 32.22
C THR A 4 -18.37 35.72 32.22
N ALA A 5 -19.39 35.20 31.54
CA ALA A 5 -19.58 33.78 31.29
C ALA A 5 -18.80 33.37 30.03
N ILE A 6 -17.96 32.34 30.13
CA ILE A 6 -17.20 31.78 29.01
C ILE A 6 -18.04 30.66 28.38
N ALA A 7 -18.50 30.88 27.14
CA ALA A 7 -19.19 29.85 26.37
C ALA A 7 -18.16 28.93 25.68
N ALA A 8 -18.19 27.63 26.01
CA ALA A 8 -17.35 26.63 25.37
C ALA A 8 -17.90 26.27 23.98
N ILE A 9 -17.15 26.59 22.93
CA ILE A 9 -17.50 26.24 21.55
C ILE A 9 -17.00 24.81 21.31
N LEU A 10 -17.93 23.87 21.15
CA LEU A 10 -17.62 22.50 20.73
C LEU A 10 -17.31 22.51 19.23
N LEU A 11 -16.02 22.43 18.87
CA LEU A 11 -15.62 22.19 17.49
C LEU A 11 -15.93 20.73 17.11
N PRO A 12 -16.50 20.46 15.92
CA PRO A 12 -16.69 19.10 15.46
C PRO A 12 -15.32 18.43 15.27
N ALA A 13 -15.14 17.27 15.91
CA ALA A 13 -13.99 16.42 15.65
C ALA A 13 -14.16 15.78 14.26
N TYR A 14 -13.42 16.28 13.27
CA TYR A 14 -13.31 15.61 11.98
C TYR A 14 -12.41 14.37 12.14
N GLY A 15 -13.02 13.22 12.44
CA GLY A 15 -12.34 11.94 12.32
C GLY A 15 -12.10 11.64 10.84
N GLN A 16 -10.85 11.40 10.44
CA GLN A 16 -10.57 10.91 9.09
C GLN A 16 -11.09 9.46 9.00
N GLN A 17 -12.10 9.23 8.18
CA GLN A 17 -12.59 7.87 7.89
C GLN A 17 -11.51 7.13 7.09
N VAL A 18 -10.65 6.39 7.79
CA VAL A 18 -9.65 5.52 7.18
C VAL A 18 -10.41 4.44 6.43
N ALA A 19 -10.34 4.45 5.10
CA ALA A 19 -10.97 3.42 4.29
C ALA A 19 -10.44 2.04 4.69
N SER A 20 -11.34 1.05 4.70
CA SER A 20 -11.02 -0.29 5.19
C SER A 20 -9.90 -0.92 4.38
N SER A 21 -9.04 -1.68 5.07
CA SER A 21 -8.05 -2.50 4.38
C SER A 21 -8.70 -3.51 3.44
N PHE A 22 -8.05 -3.83 2.33
CA PHE A 22 -8.52 -4.78 1.34
C PHE A 22 -7.45 -5.83 1.05
N ALA A 23 -7.87 -7.05 0.74
CA ALA A 23 -6.96 -8.07 0.22
C ALA A 23 -6.70 -7.80 -1.26
N VAL A 24 -5.43 -7.86 -1.68
CA VAL A 24 -5.08 -7.72 -3.09
C VAL A 24 -5.52 -8.98 -3.84
N PRO A 25 -6.40 -8.89 -4.86
CA PRO A 25 -6.81 -10.04 -5.65
C PRO A 25 -5.62 -10.65 -6.41
N LYS A 26 -5.75 -11.92 -6.81
CA LYS A 26 -4.72 -12.58 -7.63
C LYS A 26 -4.81 -12.18 -9.11
N ASN A 27 -6.00 -11.81 -9.56
CA ASN A 27 -6.32 -11.37 -10.92
C ASN A 27 -6.16 -9.85 -11.07
N ILE A 28 -4.93 -9.37 -10.95
CA ILE A 28 -4.57 -7.96 -11.12
C ILE A 28 -3.72 -7.77 -12.38
N THR A 29 -3.64 -6.54 -12.86
CA THR A 29 -2.71 -6.17 -13.94
C THR A 29 -1.57 -5.35 -13.34
N LEU A 30 -0.35 -5.88 -13.39
CA LEU A 30 0.84 -5.16 -12.95
C LEU A 30 1.26 -4.14 -14.01
N GLN A 31 1.48 -2.90 -13.59
CA GLN A 31 1.94 -1.82 -14.48
C GLN A 31 3.45 -1.55 -14.28
N THR A 32 3.90 -1.50 -13.02
CA THR A 32 5.30 -1.29 -12.58
C THR A 32 5.58 -2.11 -11.32
N GLY A 33 6.77 -1.96 -10.71
CA GLY A 33 7.12 -2.63 -9.45
C GLY A 33 6.44 -2.06 -8.20
N ASP A 34 5.60 -1.03 -8.33
CA ASP A 34 4.84 -0.41 -7.25
C ASP A 34 3.38 -0.11 -7.61
N THR A 35 2.97 -0.33 -8.86
CA THR A 35 1.66 0.06 -9.39
C THR A 35 0.96 -1.13 -10.03
N TRP A 36 -0.32 -1.31 -9.69
CA TRP A 36 -1.17 -2.35 -10.27
C TRP A 36 -2.60 -1.84 -10.46
N GLU A 37 -3.35 -2.53 -11.29
CA GLU A 37 -4.78 -2.28 -11.52
C GLU A 37 -5.61 -3.46 -11.04
N SER A 38 -6.73 -3.17 -10.41
CA SER A 38 -7.78 -4.13 -10.05
C SER A 38 -9.13 -3.48 -10.32
N ASP A 39 -9.97 -4.15 -11.10
CA ASP A 39 -11.34 -3.72 -11.39
C ASP A 39 -11.43 -2.28 -11.95
N GLY A 40 -10.49 -1.90 -12.82
CA GLY A 40 -10.40 -0.57 -13.42
C GLY A 40 -9.88 0.53 -12.49
N GLN A 41 -9.57 0.21 -11.22
CA GLN A 41 -8.94 1.13 -10.29
C GLN A 41 -7.43 0.88 -10.23
N VAL A 42 -6.66 1.93 -10.47
CA VAL A 42 -5.20 1.91 -10.30
C VAL A 42 -4.84 2.11 -8.83
N TYR A 43 -3.95 1.28 -8.32
CA TYR A 43 -3.38 1.35 -6.98
C TYR A 43 -1.86 1.52 -7.08
N ARG A 44 -1.30 2.26 -6.13
CA ARG A 44 0.14 2.50 -6.05
C ARG A 44 0.64 2.35 -4.62
N LEU A 45 1.72 1.61 -4.41
CA LEU A 45 2.37 1.53 -3.12
C LEU A 45 2.85 2.92 -2.69
N TYR A 46 2.44 3.37 -1.52
CA TYR A 46 2.88 4.65 -0.99
C TYR A 46 4.33 4.58 -0.51
N GLY A 47 5.11 5.62 -0.84
CA GLY A 47 6.51 5.74 -0.41
C GLY A 47 7.46 4.74 -1.06
N VAL A 48 6.99 3.96 -2.03
CA VAL A 48 7.81 3.04 -2.83
C VAL A 48 7.97 3.65 -4.21
N GLN A 49 9.22 3.85 -4.62
CA GLN A 49 9.56 4.17 -6.01
C GLN A 49 10.22 2.94 -6.62
N SER A 50 9.48 2.26 -7.50
CA SER A 50 10.02 1.14 -8.26
C SER A 50 11.04 1.62 -9.29
N CYS A 51 11.95 0.72 -9.69
CA CYS A 51 12.93 1.07 -10.70
C CYS A 51 12.22 1.36 -12.02
N ILE A 52 12.48 2.52 -12.60
CA ILE A 52 11.98 2.87 -13.92
C ILE A 52 12.67 1.98 -14.97
N ARG A 53 11.93 1.56 -16.00
CA ARG A 53 12.51 0.76 -17.10
C ARG A 53 13.68 1.50 -17.75
N GLY A 54 14.69 0.76 -18.19
CA GLY A 54 15.92 1.29 -18.77
C GLY A 54 17.10 1.41 -17.79
N GLY A 55 16.88 1.19 -16.49
CA GLY A 55 17.96 1.03 -15.53
C GLY A 55 18.53 -0.40 -15.53
N ILE A 56 19.83 -0.53 -15.23
CA ILE A 56 20.50 -1.84 -15.16
C ILE A 56 20.60 -2.29 -13.70
N ALA A 57 20.10 -3.48 -13.41
CA ALA A 57 20.44 -4.22 -12.20
C ALA A 57 21.39 -5.37 -12.56
N THR A 58 22.41 -5.58 -11.74
CA THR A 58 23.35 -6.70 -11.91
C THR A 58 23.08 -7.75 -10.84
N ASP A 59 22.88 -9.00 -11.25
CA ASP A 59 22.70 -10.09 -10.30
C ASP A 59 24.02 -10.57 -9.67
N ALA A 60 23.94 -11.51 -8.73
CA ALA A 60 25.12 -12.05 -8.04
C ALA A 60 26.09 -12.81 -8.97
N ALA A 61 25.62 -13.24 -10.15
CA ALA A 61 26.44 -13.90 -11.16
C ALA A 61 27.04 -12.89 -12.18
N GLY A 62 26.76 -11.60 -12.04
CA GLY A 62 27.26 -10.55 -12.91
C GLY A 62 26.40 -10.29 -14.15
N ASN A 63 25.24 -10.96 -14.29
CA ASN A 63 24.36 -10.72 -15.44
C ASN A 63 23.61 -9.40 -15.27
N LYS A 64 23.46 -8.67 -16.37
CA LYS A 64 22.72 -7.40 -16.42
C LYS A 64 21.28 -7.64 -16.81
N HIS A 65 20.37 -7.04 -16.05
CA HIS A 65 18.92 -7.13 -16.23
C HIS A 65 18.30 -5.74 -16.23
N ASP A 66 17.15 -5.60 -16.88
CA ASP A 66 16.32 -4.41 -16.74
C ASP A 66 15.71 -4.36 -15.32
N CYS A 67 16.10 -3.35 -14.55
CA CYS A 67 15.71 -3.24 -13.14
C CYS A 67 14.20 -3.05 -12.97
N GLY A 68 13.52 -2.43 -13.95
CA GLY A 68 12.08 -2.22 -13.93
C GLY A 68 11.32 -3.52 -14.11
N SER A 69 11.78 -4.39 -15.01
CA SER A 69 11.25 -5.73 -15.23
C SER A 69 11.45 -6.61 -14.01
N LEU A 70 12.62 -6.54 -13.36
CA LEU A 70 12.85 -7.22 -12.08
C LEU A 70 11.93 -6.71 -10.97
N SER A 71 11.77 -5.38 -10.85
CA SER A 71 10.89 -4.78 -9.83
C SER A 71 9.42 -5.22 -10.04
N LEU A 72 8.96 -5.25 -11.29
CA LEU A 72 7.63 -5.74 -11.64
C LEU A 72 7.47 -7.23 -11.31
N ALA A 73 8.46 -8.05 -11.66
CA ALA A 73 8.47 -9.48 -11.33
C ALA A 73 8.46 -9.72 -9.82
N GLN A 74 9.18 -8.91 -9.04
CA GLN A 74 9.22 -8.99 -7.58
C GLN A 74 7.85 -8.70 -6.97
N LEU A 75 7.18 -7.63 -7.40
CA LEU A 75 5.83 -7.29 -6.92
C LEU A 75 4.83 -8.39 -7.31
N GLY A 76 4.88 -8.86 -8.55
CA GLY A 76 4.05 -9.96 -9.02
C GLY A 76 4.26 -11.25 -8.23
N GLY A 77 5.52 -11.60 -7.95
CA GLY A 77 5.88 -12.76 -7.13
C GLY A 77 5.31 -12.65 -5.70
N LEU A 78 5.40 -11.47 -5.08
CA LEU A 78 4.80 -11.22 -3.77
C LEU A 78 3.28 -11.41 -3.78
N PHE A 79 2.60 -10.78 -4.74
CA PHE A 79 1.14 -10.87 -4.86
C PHE A 79 0.65 -12.25 -5.26
N GLN A 80 1.45 -13.06 -5.96
CA GLN A 80 1.09 -14.44 -6.29
C GLN A 80 1.32 -15.40 -5.11
N THR A 81 2.42 -15.24 -4.37
CA THR A 81 2.81 -16.20 -3.32
C THR A 81 2.25 -15.88 -1.93
N ALA A 82 1.94 -14.62 -1.65
CA ALA A 82 1.40 -14.20 -0.36
C ALA A 82 -0.05 -13.68 -0.48
N ALA A 83 -0.79 -13.78 0.62
CA ALA A 83 -2.04 -13.04 0.76
C ALA A 83 -1.71 -11.69 1.41
N VAL A 84 -1.66 -10.66 0.58
CA VAL A 84 -1.31 -9.29 0.94
C VAL A 84 -2.59 -8.51 1.23
N THR A 85 -2.58 -7.77 2.33
CA THR A 85 -3.65 -6.84 2.71
C THR A 85 -3.07 -5.44 2.67
N CYS A 86 -3.75 -4.55 1.97
CA CYS A 86 -3.35 -3.17 1.77
C CYS A 86 -4.33 -2.23 2.46
N GLN A 87 -3.82 -1.16 3.08
CA GLN A 87 -4.63 -0.07 3.61
C GLN A 87 -4.56 1.12 2.66
N PRO A 88 -5.67 1.62 2.12
CA PRO A 88 -5.69 2.86 1.34
C PRO A 88 -5.43 4.06 2.26
N ILE A 89 -4.62 5.01 1.79
CA ILE A 89 -4.24 6.19 2.58
C ILE A 89 -4.53 7.52 1.88
N GLY A 90 -4.95 7.48 0.62
CA GLY A 90 -5.26 8.68 -0.15
C GLY A 90 -5.28 8.43 -1.65
N ARG A 91 -5.44 9.50 -2.43
CA ARG A 91 -5.39 9.48 -3.90
C ARG A 91 -4.23 10.33 -4.40
N ALA A 92 -3.59 9.87 -5.45
CA ALA A 92 -2.58 10.60 -6.20
C ALA A 92 -3.23 11.61 -7.16
N ARG A 93 -2.42 12.46 -7.81
CA ARG A 93 -2.92 13.45 -8.78
C ARG A 93 -3.50 12.81 -10.05
N ASP A 94 -3.03 11.62 -10.40
CA ASP A 94 -3.51 10.78 -11.49
C ASP A 94 -4.66 9.85 -11.06
N ASP A 95 -5.30 10.14 -9.91
CA ASP A 95 -6.41 9.38 -9.30
C ASP A 95 -6.09 7.93 -8.88
N ALA A 96 -4.82 7.53 -8.94
CA ALA A 96 -4.38 6.26 -8.37
C ALA A 96 -4.57 6.27 -6.84
N ILE A 97 -5.06 5.18 -6.26
CA ILE A 97 -5.17 5.04 -4.80
C ILE A 97 -3.80 4.69 -4.24
N PHE A 98 -3.29 5.53 -3.35
CA PHE A 98 -2.11 5.20 -2.56
C PHE A 98 -2.47 4.17 -1.48
N ALA A 99 -1.69 3.11 -1.40
CA ALA A 99 -1.89 2.04 -0.46
C ALA A 99 -0.59 1.63 0.26
N VAL A 100 -0.72 1.23 1.52
CA VAL A 100 0.38 0.68 2.33
C VAL A 100 0.10 -0.80 2.59
N ALA A 101 1.08 -1.66 2.32
CA ALA A 101 1.02 -3.10 2.61
C ALA A 101 1.88 -3.42 3.84
N PRO A 102 1.34 -3.42 5.07
CA PRO A 102 2.11 -3.77 6.25
C PRO A 102 2.55 -5.24 6.19
N PRO A 103 3.73 -5.58 6.74
CA PRO A 103 4.13 -6.97 6.88
C PRO A 103 3.11 -7.71 7.75
N ARG A 104 2.83 -8.98 7.43
CA ARG A 104 2.01 -9.82 8.31
C ARG A 104 2.68 -9.92 9.67
N SER A 105 2.11 -9.30 10.69
CA SER A 105 2.49 -9.55 12.07
C SER A 105 2.24 -11.03 12.37
N ARG A 106 3.30 -11.83 12.46
CA ARG A 106 3.23 -13.26 12.80
C ARG A 106 2.50 -13.50 14.14
N VAL A 107 2.41 -12.45 14.97
CA VAL A 107 1.78 -12.41 16.31
C VAL A 107 0.32 -12.86 16.33
N ARG A 108 -0.50 -12.58 15.30
CA ARG A 108 -1.95 -12.88 15.37
C ARG A 108 -2.31 -14.36 15.16
N ARG A 109 -1.39 -15.20 14.66
CA ARG A 109 -1.62 -16.65 14.54
C ARG A 109 -1.42 -17.41 15.85
N SER A 110 -0.66 -16.86 16.80
CA SER A 110 -0.37 -17.52 18.07
C SER A 110 -1.44 -17.30 19.15
N MET A 111 -2.37 -16.36 18.96
CA MET A 111 -3.40 -16.04 19.96
C MET A 111 -4.77 -16.71 19.73
N LEU A 112 -4.93 -17.43 18.61
CA LEU A 112 -6.14 -18.23 18.32
C LEU A 112 -5.92 -19.75 18.52
N ALA A 113 -4.76 -20.14 19.07
CA ALA A 113 -4.43 -21.52 19.40
C ALA A 113 -4.12 -21.64 20.89
N GLN A 114 -5.15 -21.56 21.73
CA GLN A 114 -5.13 -22.03 23.12
C GLN A 114 -6.43 -22.79 23.38
N PRO A 115 -6.41 -24.12 23.55
CA PRO A 115 -7.20 -24.79 24.57
C PRO A 115 -6.55 -24.64 25.95
#